data_AF-A0A815IT68-F1
#
_entry.id   AF-A0A815IT68-F1
#
_cell.length_a   1.000
_cell.length_b   1.000
_cell.length_c   1.000
_cell.angle_alpha   90.00
_cell.angle_beta   90.00
_cell.angle_gamma   90.00
#
_symmetry.space_group_name_H-M   'P 1'
#
loop_
_entity.id
_entity.type
_entity.pdbx_description
1 polymer ?
#
loop_
_entity_poly.entity_id
_entity_poly.type
_entity_poly.pdbx_seq_one_letter_code
_entity_poly.pdbx_strand_id
1 'polypeptide(L)'
;MAQLESLANELLLDFFEFFTTAHLLQAFVGLNSRFNQLLYHHIRTHPLDLQSLSKQNFDIISKQYLPLIIGHITSFRISSDESPGLPELLLSRGFTLDRFICLQSLSLHSIDYVDTLNKIIYQCRHLPCLTHLNIIKSNDRERRINNSVDFLNNIWSLSTLTHCNLSGLYADEALLLNISIVSPRIEYLSIQNIPCTLNCLSHLLKFTPRLRQLCTTIYSYLLNDHLECIVPLLKSIKLVFGGTFNSLNNLLRYIPNLSHLTITTVQVYFDGKTWEQLISAYFPQLKVFQLKMEVEFREVNITIEDVIDRLLASFQTSFWLEERQWYVRCHWNPSDPYKWVTLYTLPYCFDGFDYSNKSCTKSTCSDEGNYWSYDCVKLFGHGTAENTLLDNFSLLRARFRNICHLQVNIPFDDRFWSRFPSLNYLTSLHVSIYKHSGFGQLQTVFDQATCLYSLKLQSFFGPISELFQLTSKSIRRIDLMEASLDQSMYFNEGDCFILINSTLANQCEVLSIRVKHRKNVLDLIQRMSNLRLLMFECEDDKEFFRRFSSVKNELVRWLQSYTPSPSIITRHPAQQFLIRVWINRETNKMPPSHSYILKSKQKTKLSQFLTAFRQYFDSILTE
;
A
#
# COMPACT_ATOMS: atom_id res chain seq x y z
N MET A 1 4.49 -40.17 -5.91
CA MET A 1 3.70 -39.72 -4.73
C MET A 1 4.38 -40.06 -3.41
N ALA A 2 5.00 -41.24 -3.23
CA ALA A 2 5.66 -41.62 -1.97
C ALA A 2 6.79 -40.66 -1.46
N GLN A 3 7.34 -39.81 -2.34
CA GLN A 3 8.39 -38.84 -1.98
C GLN A 3 7.85 -37.55 -1.31
N LEU A 4 6.62 -37.10 -1.62
CA LEU A 4 6.08 -35.87 -1.01
C LEU A 4 5.59 -36.13 0.42
N GLU A 5 4.94 -37.27 0.64
CA GLU A 5 4.46 -37.70 1.96
C GLU A 5 5.61 -38.07 2.93
N SER A 6 6.83 -38.21 2.43
CA SER A 6 8.04 -38.46 3.24
C SER A 6 8.87 -37.21 3.50
N LEU A 7 8.55 -36.07 2.89
CA LEU A 7 9.18 -34.79 3.25
C LEU A 7 8.92 -34.45 4.71
N ALA A 8 9.84 -33.72 5.33
CA ALA A 8 9.69 -33.19 6.68
C ALA A 8 8.58 -32.11 6.73
N ASN A 9 7.97 -31.90 7.91
CA ASN A 9 6.88 -30.93 8.06
C ASN A 9 7.36 -29.51 7.77
N GLU A 10 8.58 -29.20 8.19
CA GLU A 10 9.27 -27.93 8.04
C GLU A 10 9.40 -27.58 6.55
N LEU A 11 9.90 -28.51 5.75
CA LEU A 11 10.01 -28.32 4.29
C LEU A 11 8.64 -28.11 3.63
N LEU A 12 7.60 -28.82 4.09
CA LEU A 12 6.25 -28.63 3.57
C LEU A 12 5.68 -27.25 3.92
N LEU A 13 5.97 -26.74 5.12
CA LEU A 13 5.57 -25.39 5.53
C LEU A 13 6.37 -24.33 4.76
N ASP A 14 7.68 -24.52 4.56
CA ASP A 14 8.48 -23.66 3.70
C ASP A 14 7.93 -23.63 2.27
N PHE A 15 7.47 -24.78 1.76
CA PHE A 15 6.79 -24.82 0.47
C PHE A 15 5.49 -24.03 0.48
N PHE A 16 4.74 -24.02 1.58
CA PHE A 16 3.47 -23.30 1.66
C PHE A 16 3.63 -21.79 1.49
N GLU A 17 4.77 -21.22 1.90
CA GLU A 17 5.07 -19.79 1.74
C GLU A 17 5.11 -19.31 0.28
N PHE A 18 5.29 -20.23 -0.68
CA PHE A 18 5.29 -19.91 -2.12
C PHE A 18 3.89 -19.92 -2.75
N PHE A 19 2.85 -20.28 -1.99
CA PHE A 19 1.49 -20.43 -2.52
C PHE A 19 0.53 -19.38 -1.98
N THR A 20 -0.41 -18.97 -2.83
CA THR A 20 -1.59 -18.23 -2.36
C THR A 20 -2.48 -19.17 -1.56
N THR A 21 -3.29 -18.61 -0.64
CA THR A 21 -4.21 -19.44 0.14
C THR A 21 -5.18 -20.21 -0.75
N ALA A 22 -5.58 -19.65 -1.90
CA ALA A 22 -6.39 -20.37 -2.89
C ALA A 22 -5.70 -21.63 -3.42
N HIS A 23 -4.42 -21.53 -3.78
CA HIS A 23 -3.63 -22.68 -4.24
C HIS A 23 -3.46 -23.73 -3.14
N LEU A 24 -3.15 -23.30 -1.91
CA LEU A 24 -3.02 -24.20 -0.77
C LEU A 24 -4.30 -24.98 -0.51
N LEU A 25 -5.44 -24.28 -0.47
CA LEU A 25 -6.72 -24.91 -0.22
C LEU A 25 -7.08 -25.93 -1.33
N GLN A 26 -6.89 -25.55 -2.59
CA GLN A 26 -7.20 -26.43 -3.72
C GLN A 26 -6.29 -27.66 -3.80
N ALA A 27 -5.01 -27.49 -3.47
CA ALA A 27 -4.01 -28.55 -3.60
C ALA A 27 -4.03 -29.51 -2.41
N PHE A 28 -4.14 -29.00 -1.17
CA PHE A 28 -3.85 -29.78 0.03
C PHE A 28 -5.07 -30.16 0.88
N VAL A 29 -6.20 -29.44 0.76
CA VAL A 29 -7.40 -29.77 1.56
C VAL A 29 -7.92 -31.14 1.17
N GLY A 30 -8.08 -31.99 2.18
CA GLY A 30 -8.68 -33.32 2.04
C GLY A 30 -7.75 -34.38 1.46
N LEU A 31 -6.45 -34.09 1.26
CA LEU A 31 -5.48 -35.08 0.80
C LEU A 31 -5.28 -36.20 1.82
N ASN A 32 -4.80 -35.85 3.02
CA ASN A 32 -4.69 -36.77 4.17
C ASN A 32 -4.67 -35.95 5.49
N SER A 33 -4.68 -36.65 6.62
CA SER A 33 -4.73 -36.01 7.95
C SER A 33 -3.50 -35.14 8.23
N ARG A 34 -2.30 -35.58 7.81
CA ARG A 34 -1.05 -34.84 8.00
C ARG A 34 -1.08 -33.50 7.25
N PHE A 35 -1.42 -33.49 5.96
CA PHE A 35 -1.49 -32.24 5.19
C PHE A 35 -2.59 -31.30 5.71
N ASN A 36 -3.74 -31.84 6.13
CA ASN A 36 -4.78 -31.01 6.75
C ASN A 36 -4.29 -30.36 8.04
N GLN A 37 -3.56 -31.09 8.90
CA GLN A 37 -2.98 -30.53 10.12
C GLN A 37 -1.96 -29.43 9.82
N LEU A 38 -1.08 -29.64 8.85
CA LEU A 38 -0.10 -28.63 8.40
C LEU A 38 -0.80 -27.41 7.82
N LEU A 39 -1.84 -27.60 7.01
CA LEU A 39 -2.63 -26.52 6.45
C LEU A 39 -3.36 -25.72 7.54
N TYR A 40 -3.95 -26.37 8.53
CA TYR A 40 -4.56 -25.69 9.67
C TYR A 40 -3.53 -24.95 10.52
N HIS A 41 -2.33 -25.51 10.67
CA HIS A 41 -1.22 -24.81 11.32
C HIS A 41 -0.86 -23.54 10.54
N HIS A 42 -0.66 -23.65 9.24
CA HIS A 42 -0.33 -22.52 8.37
C HIS A 42 -1.44 -21.46 8.36
N ILE A 43 -2.72 -21.83 8.29
CA ILE A 43 -3.87 -20.88 8.35
C ILE A 43 -3.98 -20.18 9.71
N ARG A 44 -3.45 -20.77 10.78
CA ARG A 44 -3.41 -20.15 12.12
C ARG A 44 -2.28 -19.15 12.27
N THR A 45 -1.20 -19.31 11.52
CA THR A 45 -0.02 -18.43 11.57
C THR A 45 -0.03 -17.38 10.46
N HIS A 46 -0.75 -17.61 9.37
CA HIS A 46 -0.81 -16.73 8.20
C HIS A 46 -2.23 -16.24 7.92
N PRO A 47 -2.38 -15.02 7.37
CA PRO A 47 -3.68 -14.48 7.01
C PRO A 47 -4.33 -15.28 5.88
N LEU A 48 -5.63 -15.57 6.00
CA LEU A 48 -6.44 -15.88 4.83
C LEU A 48 -6.63 -14.58 4.03
N ASP A 49 -5.89 -14.46 2.93
CA ASP A 49 -5.90 -13.26 2.08
C ASP A 49 -6.80 -13.45 0.86
N LEU A 50 -7.87 -12.66 0.79
CA LEU A 50 -8.82 -12.64 -0.33
C LEU A 50 -8.74 -11.32 -1.14
N GLN A 51 -7.75 -10.45 -0.90
CA GLN A 51 -7.73 -9.10 -1.47
C GLN A 51 -7.66 -9.09 -3.00
N SER A 52 -6.90 -10.01 -3.59
CA SER A 52 -6.67 -10.11 -5.04
C SER A 52 -7.36 -11.33 -5.68
N LEU A 53 -8.35 -11.92 -5.01
CA LEU A 53 -8.93 -13.19 -5.44
C LEU A 53 -9.93 -13.02 -6.58
N SER A 54 -9.78 -13.79 -7.67
CA SER A 54 -10.78 -13.83 -8.73
C SER A 54 -12.15 -14.33 -8.22
N LYS A 55 -13.25 -13.89 -8.86
CA LYS A 55 -14.61 -14.35 -8.52
C LYS A 55 -14.73 -15.86 -8.51
N GLN A 56 -14.15 -16.51 -9.52
CA GLN A 56 -14.19 -17.96 -9.66
C GLN A 56 -13.49 -18.65 -8.48
N ASN A 57 -12.28 -18.20 -8.14
CA ASN A 57 -11.56 -18.77 -7.01
C ASN A 57 -12.29 -18.48 -5.70
N PHE A 58 -12.90 -17.29 -5.55
CA PHE A 58 -13.74 -16.98 -4.41
C PHE A 58 -14.96 -17.90 -4.32
N ASP A 59 -15.63 -18.18 -5.43
CA ASP A 59 -16.78 -19.09 -5.49
C ASP A 59 -16.39 -20.51 -5.08
N ILE A 60 -15.24 -20.98 -5.54
CA ILE A 60 -14.68 -22.28 -5.14
C ILE A 60 -14.35 -22.28 -3.64
N ILE A 61 -13.59 -21.29 -3.16
CA ILE A 61 -13.18 -21.21 -1.75
C ILE A 61 -14.39 -21.10 -0.84
N SER A 62 -15.28 -20.16 -1.09
CA SER A 62 -16.48 -19.93 -0.28
C SER A 62 -17.39 -21.16 -0.24
N LYS A 63 -17.62 -21.86 -1.37
CA LYS A 63 -18.53 -23.02 -1.39
C LYS A 63 -17.88 -24.30 -0.85
N GLN A 64 -16.61 -24.56 -1.16
CA GLN A 64 -15.98 -25.87 -0.93
C GLN A 64 -15.08 -25.91 0.31
N TYR A 65 -14.30 -24.84 0.55
CA TYR A 65 -13.19 -24.90 1.51
C TYR A 65 -13.45 -24.08 2.76
N LEU A 66 -14.02 -22.88 2.63
CA LEU A 66 -14.26 -21.97 3.74
C LEU A 66 -15.07 -22.62 4.88
N PRO A 67 -16.17 -23.38 4.62
CA PRO A 67 -16.90 -24.07 5.69
C PRO A 67 -16.04 -25.05 6.51
N LEU A 68 -14.98 -25.61 5.92
CA LEU A 68 -14.10 -26.59 6.57
C LEU A 68 -13.01 -25.95 7.43
N ILE A 69 -12.63 -24.71 7.12
CA ILE A 69 -11.49 -24.02 7.75
C ILE A 69 -11.91 -22.84 8.62
N ILE A 70 -13.15 -22.36 8.51
CA ILE A 70 -13.59 -21.07 9.07
C ILE A 70 -13.30 -20.91 10.57
N GLY A 71 -13.45 -21.99 11.34
CA GLY A 71 -13.17 -22.00 12.78
C GLY A 71 -11.68 -21.98 13.15
N HIS A 72 -10.77 -22.11 12.19
CA HIS A 72 -9.32 -22.10 12.40
C HIS A 72 -8.65 -20.79 11.97
N ILE A 73 -9.38 -19.90 11.29
CA ILE A 73 -8.84 -18.65 10.75
C ILE A 73 -8.61 -17.67 11.90
N THR A 74 -7.35 -17.26 12.07
CA THR A 74 -6.94 -16.28 13.10
C THR A 74 -6.76 -14.89 12.50
N SER A 75 -6.43 -14.78 11.21
CA SER A 75 -6.29 -13.51 10.52
C SER A 75 -6.99 -13.55 9.17
N PHE A 76 -7.76 -12.52 8.85
CA PHE A 76 -8.56 -12.44 7.63
C PHE A 76 -8.35 -11.10 6.93
N ARG A 77 -8.11 -11.13 5.62
CA ARG A 77 -7.95 -9.92 4.80
C ARG A 77 -8.87 -9.95 3.60
N ILE A 78 -9.56 -8.85 3.36
CA ILE A 78 -10.49 -8.69 2.24
C ILE A 78 -10.39 -7.29 1.64
N SER A 79 -10.54 -7.19 0.33
CA SER A 79 -10.52 -5.93 -0.42
C SER A 79 -11.70 -5.83 -1.39
N SER A 80 -12.08 -4.60 -1.74
CA SER A 80 -12.93 -4.32 -2.90
C SER A 80 -12.18 -3.78 -4.12
N ASP A 81 -10.86 -3.51 -4.02
CA ASP A 81 -10.09 -2.90 -5.12
C ASP A 81 -10.07 -3.77 -6.37
N GLU A 82 -9.55 -5.00 -6.25
CA GLU A 82 -9.44 -5.93 -7.38
C GLU A 82 -10.62 -6.89 -7.51
N SER A 83 -11.52 -6.85 -6.53
CA SER A 83 -12.69 -7.72 -6.42
C SER A 83 -13.92 -6.92 -5.98
N PRO A 84 -14.48 -6.06 -6.85
CA PRO A 84 -15.60 -5.19 -6.48
C PRO A 84 -16.80 -6.00 -5.96
N GLY A 85 -17.32 -5.62 -4.79
CA GLY A 85 -18.49 -6.28 -4.19
C GLY A 85 -18.20 -7.60 -3.47
N LEU A 86 -16.93 -8.02 -3.35
CA LEU A 86 -16.53 -9.25 -2.67
C LEU A 86 -16.96 -9.29 -1.18
N PRO A 87 -16.80 -8.22 -0.38
CA PRO A 87 -17.28 -8.21 1.00
C PRO A 87 -18.79 -8.42 1.09
N GLU A 88 -19.57 -7.74 0.24
CA GLU A 88 -21.02 -7.88 0.16
C GLU A 88 -21.43 -9.30 -0.21
N LEU A 89 -20.72 -9.90 -1.19
CA LEU A 89 -20.96 -11.26 -1.64
C LEU A 89 -20.64 -12.31 -0.55
N LEU A 90 -19.59 -12.08 0.24
CA LEU A 90 -19.24 -12.93 1.36
C LEU A 90 -20.35 -12.92 2.43
N LEU A 91 -20.82 -11.72 2.79
CA LEU A 91 -21.93 -11.56 3.74
C LEU A 91 -23.23 -12.16 3.21
N SER A 92 -23.57 -11.93 1.93
CA SER A 92 -24.81 -12.44 1.33
C SER A 92 -24.84 -13.98 1.22
N ARG A 93 -23.68 -14.65 1.31
CA ARG A 93 -23.56 -16.10 1.28
C ARG A 93 -23.61 -16.76 2.66
N GLY A 94 -23.96 -16.01 3.71
CA GLY A 94 -24.10 -16.55 5.07
C GLY A 94 -22.75 -16.84 5.75
N PHE A 95 -21.67 -16.22 5.28
CA PHE A 95 -20.39 -16.15 6.00
C PHE A 95 -20.36 -14.89 6.86
N THR A 96 -21.32 -14.80 7.78
CA THR A 96 -21.33 -13.77 8.81
C THR A 96 -20.11 -13.93 9.72
N LEU A 97 -19.57 -12.81 10.20
CA LEU A 97 -18.27 -12.82 10.88
C LEU A 97 -18.28 -13.57 12.21
N ASP A 98 -19.43 -13.70 12.87
CA ASP A 98 -19.61 -14.50 14.10
C ASP A 98 -19.16 -15.97 13.95
N ARG A 99 -19.11 -16.49 12.73
CA ARG A 99 -18.62 -17.85 12.45
C ARG A 99 -17.09 -17.99 12.55
N PHE A 100 -16.36 -16.89 12.47
CA PHE A 100 -14.90 -16.87 12.59
C PHE A 100 -14.48 -16.79 14.06
N ILE A 101 -14.83 -17.82 14.83
CA ILE A 101 -14.72 -17.83 16.30
C ILE A 101 -13.29 -17.61 16.84
N CYS A 102 -12.27 -17.94 16.05
CA CYS A 102 -10.86 -17.76 16.40
C CYS A 102 -10.23 -16.49 15.81
N LEU A 103 -11.01 -15.63 15.14
CA LEU A 103 -10.47 -14.45 14.46
C LEU A 103 -9.89 -13.46 15.46
N GLN A 104 -8.60 -13.20 15.31
CA GLN A 104 -7.84 -12.25 16.11
C GLN A 104 -7.55 -10.97 15.34
N SER A 105 -7.39 -11.06 14.02
CA SER A 105 -7.03 -9.94 13.15
C SER A 105 -7.93 -9.84 11.93
N LEU A 106 -8.49 -8.66 11.68
CA LEU A 106 -9.28 -8.35 10.49
C LEU A 106 -8.67 -7.15 9.76
N SER A 107 -8.36 -7.32 8.46
CA SER A 107 -7.95 -6.22 7.59
C SER A 107 -8.94 -6.01 6.45
N LEU A 108 -9.47 -4.79 6.37
CA LEU A 108 -10.44 -4.34 5.38
C LEU A 108 -9.76 -3.32 4.47
N HIS A 109 -9.55 -3.70 3.21
CA HIS A 109 -8.86 -2.87 2.22
C HIS A 109 -9.86 -2.25 1.25
N SER A 110 -9.81 -0.94 1.08
CA SER A 110 -10.49 -0.18 0.02
C SER A 110 -11.98 -0.52 -0.16
N ILE A 111 -12.70 -0.74 0.94
CA ILE A 111 -14.12 -1.06 0.90
C ILE A 111 -14.88 0.21 0.47
N ASP A 112 -15.44 0.17 -0.74
CA ASP A 112 -16.03 1.32 -1.43
C ASP A 112 -17.26 1.93 -0.72
N TYR A 113 -17.95 1.15 0.11
CA TYR A 113 -19.23 1.52 0.73
C TYR A 113 -19.15 1.55 2.26
N VAL A 114 -19.45 2.72 2.85
CA VAL A 114 -19.47 2.93 4.31
C VAL A 114 -20.50 2.04 4.99
N ASP A 115 -21.64 1.78 4.35
CA ASP A 115 -22.67 0.88 4.89
C ASP A 115 -22.17 -0.55 5.01
N THR A 116 -21.38 -1.02 4.03
CA THR A 116 -20.75 -2.35 4.08
C THR A 116 -19.74 -2.42 5.21
N LEU A 117 -18.90 -1.37 5.35
CA LEU A 117 -17.98 -1.25 6.49
C LEU A 117 -18.73 -1.29 7.82
N ASN A 118 -19.79 -0.49 7.98
CA ASN A 118 -20.61 -0.46 9.19
C ASN A 118 -21.23 -1.84 9.51
N LYS A 119 -21.77 -2.54 8.50
CA LYS A 119 -22.29 -3.90 8.68
C LYS A 119 -21.22 -4.87 9.15
N ILE A 120 -20.02 -4.80 8.56
CA ILE A 120 -18.88 -5.63 8.95
C ILE A 120 -18.47 -5.35 10.40
N ILE A 121 -18.29 -4.07 10.77
CA ILE A 121 -17.91 -3.68 12.14
C ILE A 121 -18.98 -4.08 13.14
N TYR A 122 -20.26 -3.93 12.79
CA TYR A 122 -21.35 -4.37 13.66
C TYR A 122 -21.27 -5.87 13.98
N GLN A 123 -20.99 -6.71 12.98
CA GLN A 123 -20.80 -8.15 13.20
C GLN A 123 -19.55 -8.48 14.03
N CYS A 124 -18.52 -7.63 13.99
CA CYS A 124 -17.31 -7.81 14.80
C CYS A 124 -17.57 -7.78 16.30
N ARG A 125 -18.70 -7.22 16.76
CA ARG A 125 -19.11 -7.24 18.17
C ARG A 125 -19.31 -8.67 18.71
N HIS A 126 -19.55 -9.63 17.83
CA HIS A 126 -19.73 -11.03 18.19
C HIS A 126 -18.43 -11.84 18.15
N LEU A 127 -17.29 -11.23 17.81
CA LEU A 127 -16.00 -11.91 17.72
C LEU A 127 -15.27 -11.87 19.07
N PRO A 128 -15.18 -13.00 19.80
CA PRO A 128 -14.62 -13.01 21.15
C PRO A 128 -13.10 -12.82 21.19
N CYS A 129 -12.40 -13.08 20.08
CA CYS A 129 -10.94 -13.05 20.01
C CYS A 129 -10.38 -11.86 19.24
N LEU A 130 -11.23 -10.99 18.67
CA LEU A 130 -10.76 -9.91 17.78
C LEU A 130 -9.96 -8.88 18.57
N THR A 131 -8.66 -8.84 18.33
CA THR A 131 -7.72 -7.94 19.01
C THR A 131 -7.15 -6.88 18.08
N HIS A 132 -7.13 -7.15 16.78
CA HIS A 132 -6.55 -6.29 15.75
C HIS A 132 -7.58 -5.97 14.66
N LEU A 133 -7.74 -4.68 14.37
CA LEU A 133 -8.58 -4.21 13.26
C LEU A 133 -7.78 -3.22 12.42
N ASN A 134 -7.66 -3.52 11.12
CA ASN A 134 -7.04 -2.64 10.14
C ASN A 134 -8.08 -2.24 9.10
N ILE A 135 -8.29 -0.94 8.92
CA ILE A 135 -9.13 -0.38 7.87
C ILE A 135 -8.24 0.52 7.03
N ILE A 136 -7.94 0.04 5.83
CA ILE A 136 -6.95 0.64 4.94
C ILE A 136 -7.67 1.01 3.66
N LYS A 137 -7.97 2.29 3.43
CA LYS A 137 -8.54 2.73 2.16
C LYS A 137 -7.44 3.06 1.16
N SER A 138 -7.64 2.68 -0.10
CA SER A 138 -6.82 3.15 -1.22
C SER A 138 -6.88 4.67 -1.32
N ASN A 139 -5.81 5.25 -1.86
CA ASN A 139 -5.51 6.69 -1.90
C ASN A 139 -6.44 7.49 -2.84
N ASP A 140 -7.65 6.98 -3.13
CA ASP A 140 -8.66 7.67 -3.92
C ASP A 140 -9.22 8.82 -3.09
N ARG A 141 -8.62 10.00 -3.31
CA ARG A 141 -8.79 11.29 -2.62
C ARG A 141 -10.23 11.83 -2.53
N GLU A 142 -11.23 11.08 -2.97
CA GLU A 142 -12.49 11.65 -3.44
C GLU A 142 -13.73 11.23 -2.64
N ARG A 143 -13.62 10.34 -1.64
CA ARG A 143 -14.75 10.10 -0.72
C ARG A 143 -14.41 10.42 0.72
N ARG A 144 -14.91 11.58 1.15
CA ARG A 144 -15.10 11.86 2.57
C ARG A 144 -16.05 10.83 3.16
N ILE A 145 -15.67 10.20 4.26
CA ILE A 145 -16.66 9.52 5.10
C ILE A 145 -17.52 10.62 5.72
N ASN A 146 -18.69 10.86 5.14
CA ASN A 146 -19.63 11.84 5.67
C ASN A 146 -20.21 11.31 6.98
N ASN A 147 -19.85 11.95 8.10
CA ASN A 147 -20.47 11.91 9.43
C ASN A 147 -21.17 10.60 9.84
N SER A 148 -20.60 9.43 9.60
CA SER A 148 -21.07 8.21 10.26
C SER A 148 -20.44 8.14 11.65
N VAL A 149 -20.91 8.99 12.57
CA VAL A 149 -20.53 8.96 13.99
C VAL A 149 -20.64 7.53 14.54
N ASP A 150 -21.68 6.82 14.09
CA ASP A 150 -21.91 5.42 14.40
C ASP A 150 -20.75 4.51 14.01
N PHE A 151 -20.04 4.78 12.92
CA PHE A 151 -18.91 3.94 12.46
C PHE A 151 -17.77 3.89 13.47
N LEU A 152 -17.27 5.06 13.91
CA LEU A 152 -16.18 5.11 14.89
C LEU A 152 -16.66 4.62 16.25
N ASN A 153 -17.86 5.00 16.68
CA ASN A 153 -18.43 4.50 17.92
C ASN A 153 -18.57 2.96 17.91
N ASN A 154 -18.96 2.37 16.78
CA ASN A 154 -19.00 0.92 16.62
C ASN A 154 -17.63 0.28 16.80
N ILE A 155 -16.57 0.87 16.24
CA ILE A 155 -15.19 0.41 16.45
C ILE A 155 -14.78 0.54 17.93
N TRP A 156 -15.03 1.68 18.56
CA TRP A 156 -14.67 1.95 19.96
C TRP A 156 -15.42 1.04 20.94
N SER A 157 -16.62 0.58 20.56
CA SER A 157 -17.42 -0.37 21.35
C SER A 157 -16.92 -1.81 21.36
N LEU A 158 -15.93 -2.14 20.51
CA LEU A 158 -15.37 -3.50 20.44
C LEU A 158 -14.57 -3.81 21.72
N SER A 159 -15.08 -4.72 22.53
CA SER A 159 -14.61 -4.95 23.91
C SER A 159 -13.24 -5.63 24.01
N THR A 160 -12.82 -6.32 22.96
CA THR A 160 -11.58 -7.11 22.85
C THR A 160 -10.49 -6.40 22.05
N LEU A 161 -10.83 -5.31 21.37
CA LEU A 161 -9.93 -4.61 20.46
C LEU A 161 -8.81 -3.90 21.22
N THR A 162 -7.57 -4.23 20.88
CA THR A 162 -6.35 -3.64 21.46
C THR A 162 -5.55 -2.83 20.45
N HIS A 163 -5.61 -3.21 19.18
CA HIS A 163 -4.89 -2.58 18.08
C HIS A 163 -5.86 -2.13 17.00
N CYS A 164 -5.90 -0.83 16.74
CA CYS A 164 -6.75 -0.24 15.71
C CYS A 164 -5.90 0.60 14.75
N ASN A 165 -5.97 0.28 13.45
CA ASN A 165 -5.33 1.07 12.40
C ASN A 165 -6.38 1.54 11.40
N LEU A 166 -6.49 2.86 11.27
CA LEU A 166 -7.38 3.57 10.37
C LEU A 166 -6.51 4.42 9.44
N SER A 167 -6.24 3.92 8.23
CA SER A 167 -5.39 4.61 7.26
C SER A 167 -6.12 4.86 5.95
N GLY A 168 -5.87 6.02 5.33
CA GLY A 168 -6.52 6.38 4.06
C GLY A 168 -7.98 6.82 4.21
N LEU A 169 -8.46 7.01 5.44
CA LEU A 169 -9.78 7.58 5.67
C LEU A 169 -9.71 9.09 5.44
N TYR A 170 -10.15 9.57 4.28
CA TYR A 170 -10.39 10.99 4.10
C TYR A 170 -11.63 11.36 4.92
N ALA A 171 -11.44 12.07 6.02
CA ALA A 171 -12.52 12.54 6.87
C ALA A 171 -12.21 13.95 7.38
N ASP A 172 -13.26 14.67 7.74
CA ASP A 172 -13.13 15.91 8.50
C ASP A 172 -12.75 15.58 9.95
N GLU A 173 -12.07 16.51 10.61
CA GLU A 173 -11.78 16.47 12.04
C GLU A 173 -13.05 16.24 12.88
N ALA A 174 -14.19 16.77 12.41
CA ALA A 174 -15.50 16.56 13.01
C ALA A 174 -15.84 15.08 13.24
N LEU A 175 -15.32 14.15 12.42
CA LEU A 175 -15.53 12.72 12.59
C LEU A 175 -14.98 12.24 13.94
N LEU A 176 -13.78 12.69 14.31
CA LEU A 176 -13.09 12.29 15.54
C LEU A 176 -13.68 13.00 16.77
N LEU A 177 -14.08 14.27 16.64
CA LEU A 177 -14.74 15.03 17.71
C LEU A 177 -16.11 14.47 18.10
N ASN A 178 -16.74 13.70 17.21
CA ASN A 178 -18.04 13.08 17.48
C ASN A 178 -17.95 11.71 18.16
N ILE A 179 -16.75 11.18 18.45
CA ILE A 179 -16.61 9.95 19.23
C ILE A 179 -17.24 10.19 20.62
N SER A 180 -18.15 9.31 21.02
CA SER A 180 -18.87 9.40 22.30
C SER A 180 -18.78 8.14 23.14
N ILE A 181 -18.20 7.07 22.59
CA ILE A 181 -17.97 5.80 23.30
C ILE A 181 -16.52 5.71 23.74
N VAL A 182 -16.31 5.41 25.02
CA VAL A 182 -14.96 5.17 25.56
C VAL A 182 -14.52 3.77 25.19
N SER A 183 -13.36 3.64 24.54
CA SER A 183 -12.80 2.34 24.24
C SER A 183 -12.30 1.66 25.52
N PRO A 184 -12.67 0.39 25.78
CA PRO A 184 -12.27 -0.30 27.00
C PRO A 184 -10.83 -0.82 26.97
N ARG A 185 -10.24 -1.03 25.78
CA ARG A 185 -8.99 -1.81 25.62
C ARG A 185 -8.02 -1.34 24.55
N ILE A 186 -8.34 -0.34 23.72
CA ILE A 186 -7.39 0.11 22.69
C ILE A 186 -6.09 0.62 23.35
N GLU A 187 -4.98 -0.03 23.01
CA GLU A 187 -3.62 0.29 23.47
C GLU A 187 -2.76 0.84 22.33
N TYR A 188 -3.04 0.45 21.09
CA TYR A 188 -2.41 0.95 19.87
C TYR A 188 -3.47 1.58 18.97
N LEU A 189 -3.26 2.82 18.57
CA LEU A 189 -4.11 3.55 17.64
C LEU A 189 -3.28 4.21 16.55
N SER A 190 -3.58 3.90 15.30
CA SER A 190 -3.05 4.59 14.13
C SER A 190 -4.19 5.23 13.37
N ILE A 191 -4.16 6.55 13.21
CA ILE A 191 -5.11 7.34 12.42
C ILE A 191 -4.32 8.19 11.45
N GLN A 192 -4.26 7.76 10.19
CA GLN A 192 -3.51 8.43 9.13
C GLN A 192 -4.46 9.08 8.12
N ASN A 193 -4.08 10.25 7.61
CA ASN A 193 -4.82 11.03 6.61
C ASN A 193 -6.14 11.65 7.11
N ILE A 194 -6.34 11.74 8.43
CA ILE A 194 -7.37 12.58 9.05
C ILE A 194 -6.65 13.79 9.68
N PRO A 195 -6.88 15.02 9.21
CA PRO A 195 -6.33 16.20 9.87
C PRO A 195 -6.90 16.30 11.29
N CYS A 196 -6.01 16.46 12.27
CA CYS A 196 -6.36 16.51 13.69
C CYS A 196 -5.73 17.75 14.33
N THR A 197 -6.51 18.59 15.03
CA THR A 197 -5.96 19.62 15.92
C THR A 197 -5.64 19.03 17.29
N LEU A 198 -5.00 19.82 18.17
CA LEU A 198 -4.75 19.38 19.55
C LEU A 198 -6.05 19.17 20.35
N ASN A 199 -7.11 19.93 20.06
CA ASN A 199 -8.41 19.75 20.72
C ASN A 199 -9.04 18.41 20.34
N CYS A 200 -8.99 18.07 19.05
CA CYS A 200 -9.44 16.77 18.58
C CYS A 200 -8.60 15.62 19.15
N LEU A 201 -7.29 15.79 19.26
CA LEU A 201 -6.44 14.82 19.93
C LEU A 201 -6.80 14.66 21.41
N SER A 202 -7.02 15.76 22.13
CA SER A 202 -7.47 15.74 23.53
C SER A 202 -8.76 14.93 23.69
N HIS A 203 -9.74 15.18 22.82
CA HIS A 203 -10.99 14.42 22.76
C HIS A 203 -10.73 12.93 22.49
N LEU A 204 -9.94 12.61 21.47
CA LEU A 204 -9.60 11.23 21.12
C LEU A 204 -8.97 10.47 22.30
N LEU A 205 -8.04 11.11 23.01
CA LEU A 205 -7.34 10.54 24.16
C LEU A 205 -8.29 10.31 25.34
N LYS A 206 -9.23 11.22 25.59
CA LYS A 206 -10.28 11.05 26.60
C LYS A 206 -11.13 9.80 26.35
N PHE A 207 -11.40 9.49 25.09
CA PHE A 207 -12.16 8.29 24.68
C PHE A 207 -11.27 7.06 24.42
N THR A 208 -9.96 7.16 24.61
CA THR A 208 -9.00 6.03 24.51
C THR A 208 -8.04 5.99 25.72
N PRO A 209 -8.55 5.88 26.95
CA PRO A 209 -7.77 6.13 28.16
C PRO A 209 -6.63 5.12 28.41
N ARG A 210 -6.60 3.97 27.72
CA ARG A 210 -5.56 2.94 27.84
C ARG A 210 -4.46 3.04 26.78
N LEU A 211 -4.48 4.09 25.96
CA LEU A 211 -3.58 4.24 24.83
C LEU A 211 -2.11 4.29 25.28
N ARG A 212 -1.30 3.43 24.65
CA ARG A 212 0.16 3.34 24.88
C ARG A 212 0.96 3.73 23.66
N GLN A 213 0.38 3.58 22.48
CA GLN A 213 1.02 3.93 21.21
C GLN A 213 0.04 4.67 20.31
N LEU A 214 0.48 5.81 19.78
CA LEU A 214 -0.30 6.64 18.86
C LEU A 214 0.48 6.90 17.58
N CYS A 215 -0.16 6.68 16.43
CA CYS A 215 0.32 7.17 15.13
C CYS A 215 -0.72 8.12 14.54
N THR A 216 -0.40 9.40 14.33
CA THR A 216 -1.38 10.34 13.78
C THR A 216 -0.77 11.54 13.04
N THR A 217 -1.63 12.33 12.40
CA THR A 217 -1.27 13.56 11.70
C THR A 217 -1.90 14.75 12.42
N ILE A 218 -1.08 15.69 12.89
CA ILE A 218 -1.54 16.87 13.63
C ILE A 218 -1.26 18.13 12.82
N TYR A 219 -2.30 18.93 12.61
CA TYR A 219 -2.20 20.27 12.05
C TYR A 219 -2.72 21.28 13.07
N SER A 220 -1.84 22.05 13.70
CA SER A 220 -2.21 23.02 14.74
C SER A 220 -1.44 24.32 14.56
N TYR A 221 -2.14 25.31 13.98
CA TYR A 221 -1.60 26.65 13.72
C TYR A 221 -2.15 27.70 14.70
N LEU A 222 -3.11 27.32 15.55
CA LEU A 222 -3.71 28.23 16.52
C LEU A 222 -2.82 28.33 17.77
N LEU A 223 -2.57 29.57 18.21
CA LEU A 223 -1.65 29.87 19.32
C LEU A 223 -2.10 29.29 20.67
N ASN A 224 -3.41 29.10 20.87
CA ASN A 224 -3.99 28.66 22.14
C ASN A 224 -4.38 27.17 22.14
N ASP A 225 -4.04 26.42 21.10
CA ASP A 225 -4.29 24.99 21.07
C ASP A 225 -3.39 24.29 22.12
N HIS A 226 -4.02 23.53 23.01
CA HIS A 226 -3.33 22.75 24.03
C HIS A 226 -4.10 21.46 24.32
N LEU A 227 -3.40 20.47 24.86
CA LEU A 227 -4.05 19.29 25.42
C LEU A 227 -4.73 19.65 26.74
N GLU A 228 -5.93 19.13 26.97
CA GLU A 228 -6.69 19.41 28.20
C GLU A 228 -6.24 18.53 29.37
N CYS A 229 -5.53 17.42 29.12
CA CYS A 229 -5.16 16.46 30.15
C CYS A 229 -3.80 15.78 29.90
N ILE A 230 -3.15 15.38 30.99
CA ILE A 230 -1.90 14.60 30.95
C ILE A 230 -2.22 13.18 30.51
N VAL A 231 -1.38 12.61 29.65
CA VAL A 231 -1.54 11.27 29.07
C VAL A 231 -0.42 10.35 29.58
N PRO A 232 -0.51 9.85 30.83
CA PRO A 232 0.63 9.19 31.48
C PRO A 232 0.94 7.80 30.92
N LEU A 233 -0.01 7.15 30.23
CA LEU A 233 0.18 5.79 29.70
C LEU A 233 0.82 5.76 28.31
N LEU A 234 0.86 6.89 27.61
CA LEU A 234 1.36 6.98 26.24
C LEU A 234 2.89 6.94 26.25
N LYS A 235 3.45 5.87 25.66
CA LYS A 235 4.89 5.57 25.66
C LYS A 235 5.55 5.76 24.31
N SER A 236 4.78 5.68 23.23
CA SER A 236 5.29 5.78 21.85
C SER A 236 4.37 6.65 21.00
N ILE A 237 4.96 7.55 20.24
CA ILE A 237 4.24 8.46 19.35
C ILE A 237 4.94 8.50 18.00
N LYS A 238 4.17 8.30 16.92
CA LYS A 238 4.57 8.56 15.52
C LYS A 238 3.69 9.67 14.95
N LEU A 239 4.27 10.82 14.61
CA LEU A 239 3.54 12.01 14.19
C LEU A 239 3.95 12.49 12.82
N VAL A 240 2.98 12.94 12.04
CA VAL A 240 3.21 13.94 10.99
C VAL A 240 2.67 15.26 11.52
N PHE A 241 3.53 16.26 11.67
CA PHE A 241 3.20 17.53 12.34
C PHE A 241 3.35 18.72 11.39
N GLY A 242 2.31 19.54 11.29
CA GLY A 242 2.38 20.89 10.71
C GLY A 242 1.78 21.90 11.68
N GLY A 243 2.53 22.92 12.08
CA GLY A 243 2.08 23.83 13.12
C GLY A 243 3.17 24.74 13.64
N THR A 244 2.93 25.34 14.80
CA THR A 244 3.90 26.25 15.45
C THR A 244 4.74 25.54 16.52
N PHE A 245 5.86 26.16 16.91
CA PHE A 245 6.64 25.72 18.08
C PHE A 245 5.78 25.61 19.34
N ASN A 246 4.93 26.61 19.59
CA ASN A 246 4.07 26.65 20.78
C ASN A 246 3.10 25.48 20.80
N SER A 247 2.50 25.14 19.66
CA SER A 247 1.59 23.99 19.54
C SER A 247 2.33 22.67 19.79
N LEU A 248 3.54 22.51 19.25
CA LEU A 248 4.36 21.32 19.52
C LEU A 248 4.76 21.24 21.00
N ASN A 249 5.23 22.34 21.58
CA ASN A 249 5.56 22.44 23.00
C ASN A 249 4.35 22.08 23.90
N ASN A 250 3.17 22.59 23.56
CA ASN A 250 1.91 22.30 24.25
C ASN A 250 1.47 20.83 24.10
N LEU A 251 1.79 20.17 22.99
CA LEU A 251 1.54 18.73 22.84
C LEU A 251 2.48 17.92 23.75
N LEU A 252 3.78 18.19 23.63
CA LEU A 252 4.83 17.37 24.22
C LEU A 252 4.85 17.43 25.75
N ARG A 253 4.52 18.59 26.35
CA ARG A 253 4.47 18.77 27.81
C ARG A 253 3.48 17.84 28.54
N TYR A 254 2.42 17.39 27.87
CA TYR A 254 1.36 16.58 28.49
C TYR A 254 1.61 15.08 28.36
N ILE A 255 2.75 14.65 27.83
CA ILE A 255 3.08 13.24 27.60
C ILE A 255 4.43 12.92 28.29
N PRO A 256 4.50 13.00 29.64
CA PRO A 256 5.77 12.98 30.37
C PRO A 256 6.51 11.63 30.33
N ASN A 257 5.82 10.53 30.00
CA ASN A 257 6.37 9.17 30.01
C ASN A 257 6.76 8.67 28.61
N LEU A 258 6.94 9.58 27.65
CA LEU A 258 7.29 9.22 26.28
C LEU A 258 8.70 8.61 26.24
N SER A 259 8.79 7.42 25.65
CA SER A 259 10.04 6.67 25.48
C SER A 259 10.48 6.56 24.02
N HIS A 260 9.54 6.69 23.09
CA HIS A 260 9.77 6.63 21.64
C HIS A 260 9.03 7.78 20.95
N LEU A 261 9.76 8.62 20.23
CA LEU A 261 9.21 9.69 19.42
C LEU A 261 9.71 9.56 17.99
N THR A 262 8.79 9.29 17.07
CA THR A 262 9.02 9.43 15.63
C THR A 262 8.21 10.62 15.14
N ILE A 263 8.84 11.60 14.52
CA ILE A 263 8.15 12.80 14.04
C ILE A 263 8.63 13.20 12.66
N THR A 264 7.67 13.42 11.76
CA THR A 264 7.87 14.09 10.47
C THR A 264 7.28 15.49 10.56
N THR A 265 8.10 16.54 10.43
CA THR A 265 7.61 17.92 10.33
C THR A 265 7.60 18.39 8.89
N VAL A 266 6.55 19.10 8.48
CA VAL A 266 6.39 19.63 7.11
C VAL A 266 6.20 21.13 7.20
N GLN A 267 7.10 21.89 6.55
CA GLN A 267 7.16 23.36 6.58
C GLN A 267 7.30 23.95 8.00
N VAL A 268 7.83 23.18 8.95
CA VAL A 268 8.12 23.65 10.31
C VAL A 268 9.61 23.51 10.60
N TYR A 269 10.25 24.64 10.89
CA TYR A 269 11.67 24.73 11.19
C TYR A 269 11.93 24.67 12.70
N PHE A 270 12.70 23.66 13.12
CA PHE A 270 13.25 23.55 14.47
C PHE A 270 14.73 23.19 14.37
N ASP A 271 15.59 24.02 14.95
CA ASP A 271 17.02 23.72 15.03
C ASP A 271 17.32 22.72 16.16
N GLY A 272 18.55 22.21 16.19
CA GLY A 272 18.99 21.23 17.17
C GLY A 272 18.96 21.75 18.61
N LYS A 273 19.16 23.06 18.82
CA LYS A 273 19.04 23.68 20.15
C LYS A 273 17.59 23.67 20.65
N THR A 274 16.65 23.98 19.76
CA THR A 274 15.21 23.96 20.06
C THR A 274 14.77 22.55 20.42
N TRP A 275 15.19 21.55 19.64
CA TRP A 275 14.92 20.14 19.95
C TRP A 275 15.56 19.69 21.26
N GLU A 276 16.82 20.05 21.51
CA GLU A 276 17.54 19.74 22.75
C GLU A 276 16.81 20.30 23.97
N GLN A 277 16.33 21.56 23.90
CA GLN A 277 15.54 22.18 24.96
C GLN A 277 14.23 21.44 25.21
N LEU A 278 13.47 21.11 24.16
CA LEU A 278 12.21 20.37 24.28
C LEU A 278 12.42 18.99 24.90
N ILE A 279 13.42 18.24 24.43
CA ILE A 279 13.69 16.87 24.90
C ILE A 279 14.16 16.90 26.35
N SER A 280 15.06 17.82 26.69
CA SER A 280 15.58 17.95 28.06
C SER A 280 14.49 18.39 29.05
N ALA A 281 13.58 19.27 28.63
CA ALA A 281 12.50 19.77 29.48
C ALA A 281 11.39 18.72 29.73
N TYR A 282 11.00 17.95 28.71
CA TYR A 282 9.78 17.13 28.79
C TYR A 282 9.99 15.63 28.65
N PHE A 283 11.13 15.17 28.09
CA PHE A 283 11.36 13.75 27.81
C PHE A 283 12.69 13.23 28.35
N PRO A 284 12.94 13.32 29.67
CA PRO A 284 14.16 12.79 30.25
C PRO A 284 14.33 11.28 29.98
N GLN A 285 13.23 10.54 29.83
CA GLN A 285 13.21 9.09 29.59
C GLN A 285 13.19 8.69 28.09
N LEU A 286 13.33 9.65 27.16
CA LEU A 286 13.32 9.35 25.73
C LEU A 286 14.48 8.43 25.37
N LYS A 287 14.18 7.26 24.78
CA LYS A 287 15.18 6.28 24.35
C LYS A 287 15.40 6.32 22.85
N VAL A 288 14.32 6.52 22.10
CA VAL A 288 14.35 6.57 20.64
C VAL A 288 13.78 7.89 20.18
N PHE A 289 14.60 8.64 19.45
CA PHE A 289 14.19 9.85 18.76
C PHE A 289 14.47 9.69 17.27
N GLN A 290 13.42 9.83 16.47
CA GLN A 290 13.45 9.68 15.03
C GLN A 290 12.79 10.91 14.40
N LEU A 291 13.60 11.76 13.76
CA LEU A 291 13.15 13.01 13.15
C LEU A 291 13.27 12.91 11.63
N LYS A 292 12.26 13.40 10.92
CA LYS A 292 12.33 13.85 9.53
C LYS A 292 11.75 15.25 9.47
N MET A 293 12.48 16.22 8.96
CA MET A 293 12.06 17.61 8.85
C MET A 293 12.18 18.05 7.41
N GLU A 294 11.08 18.44 6.80
CA GLU A 294 11.00 18.94 5.42
C GLU A 294 10.63 20.42 5.46
N VAL A 295 11.57 21.29 5.07
CA VAL A 295 11.43 22.75 5.25
C VAL A 295 11.85 23.48 3.98
N GLU A 296 11.11 24.56 3.69
CA GLU A 296 11.39 25.51 2.61
C GLU A 296 12.09 26.74 3.22
N PHE A 297 13.24 27.16 2.68
CA PHE A 297 13.93 28.38 3.13
C PHE A 297 13.79 29.51 2.12
N ARG A 298 13.06 30.58 2.46
CA ARG A 298 12.80 31.71 1.55
C ARG A 298 13.73 32.92 1.73
N GLU A 299 14.82 32.78 2.49
CA GLU A 299 15.73 33.90 2.75
C GLU A 299 16.45 34.34 1.46
N VAL A 300 16.37 35.65 1.16
CA VAL A 300 16.83 36.23 -0.12
C VAL A 300 18.34 36.50 -0.13
N ASN A 301 18.99 36.64 1.05
CA ASN A 301 20.37 37.12 1.17
C ASN A 301 21.35 36.07 1.74
N ILE A 302 20.94 34.82 1.88
CA ILE A 302 21.79 33.74 2.43
C ILE A 302 21.78 32.56 1.47
N THR A 303 22.96 31.96 1.25
CA THR A 303 23.07 30.74 0.45
C THR A 303 22.41 29.58 1.18
N ILE A 304 21.87 28.62 0.45
CA ILE A 304 21.28 27.44 1.09
C ILE A 304 22.32 26.67 1.91
N GLU A 305 23.58 26.66 1.47
CA GLU A 305 24.68 25.98 2.16
C GLU A 305 24.99 26.60 3.53
N ASP A 306 25.01 27.93 3.64
CA ASP A 306 25.19 28.62 4.93
C ASP A 306 24.03 28.32 5.89
N VAL A 307 22.80 28.21 5.38
CA VAL A 307 21.64 27.80 6.17
C VAL A 307 21.82 26.37 6.69
N ILE A 308 22.25 25.45 5.83
CA ILE A 308 22.52 24.05 6.20
C ILE A 308 23.62 23.95 7.24
N ASP A 309 24.71 24.72 7.10
CA ASP A 309 25.82 24.68 8.04
C ASP A 309 25.42 25.21 9.42
N ARG A 310 24.64 26.29 9.48
CA ARG A 310 24.05 26.77 10.75
C ARG A 310 23.09 25.75 11.36
N LEU A 311 22.27 25.10 10.54
CA LEU A 311 21.36 24.06 11.00
C LEU A 311 22.13 22.87 11.56
N LEU A 312 23.11 22.33 10.85
CA LEU A 312 23.90 21.18 11.33
C LEU A 312 24.74 21.53 12.56
N ALA A 313 25.32 22.73 12.63
CA ALA A 313 26.05 23.19 13.81
C ALA A 313 25.18 23.17 15.08
N SER A 314 23.87 23.40 14.96
CA SER A 314 22.94 23.31 16.08
C SER A 314 22.71 21.88 16.60
N PHE A 315 23.07 20.85 15.83
CA PHE A 315 23.01 19.43 16.20
C PHE A 315 24.40 18.85 16.58
N GLN A 316 25.40 19.69 16.82
CA GLN A 316 26.77 19.28 17.17
C GLN A 316 27.13 19.51 18.65
N THR A 317 26.14 19.70 19.52
CA THR A 317 26.38 19.79 20.98
C THR A 317 26.70 18.42 21.56
N SER A 318 27.27 18.38 22.78
CA SER A 318 27.56 17.13 23.51
C SER A 318 26.30 16.28 23.71
N PHE A 319 25.15 16.93 23.91
CA PHE A 319 23.84 16.29 23.98
C PHE A 319 23.59 15.37 22.77
N TRP A 320 23.80 15.87 21.55
CA TRP A 320 23.54 15.11 20.33
C TRP A 320 24.61 14.05 20.04
N LEU A 321 25.88 14.42 20.16
CA LEU A 321 27.00 13.60 19.67
C LEU A 321 27.50 12.56 20.68
N GLU A 322 27.46 12.90 21.98
CA GLU A 322 28.06 12.09 23.05
C GLU A 322 27.00 11.43 23.92
N GLU A 323 26.04 12.21 24.45
CA GLU A 323 25.05 11.72 25.41
C GLU A 323 23.97 10.85 24.74
N ARG A 324 23.40 11.34 23.64
CA ARG A 324 22.30 10.68 22.93
C ARG A 324 22.73 9.89 21.72
N GLN A 325 23.85 10.27 21.10
CA GLN A 325 24.36 9.69 19.84
C GLN A 325 23.30 9.68 18.72
N TRP A 326 22.46 10.72 18.67
CA TRP A 326 21.45 10.91 17.64
C TRP A 326 22.00 11.80 16.54
N TYR A 327 22.70 11.18 15.59
CA TYR A 327 23.25 11.90 14.44
C TYR A 327 22.16 12.30 13.44
N VAL A 328 22.38 13.39 12.72
CA VAL A 328 21.46 13.87 11.68
C VAL A 328 22.16 13.99 10.32
N ARG A 329 21.36 13.93 9.26
CA ARG A 329 21.79 14.17 7.88
C ARG A 329 20.80 15.08 7.19
N CYS A 330 21.33 16.05 6.43
CA CYS A 330 20.57 16.94 5.56
C CYS A 330 20.72 16.51 4.10
N HIS A 331 19.64 16.65 3.34
CA HIS A 331 19.62 16.60 1.88
C HIS A 331 18.95 17.86 1.35
N TRP A 332 19.51 18.43 0.29
CA TRP A 332 18.93 19.59 -0.38
C TRP A 332 19.36 19.61 -1.83
N ASN A 333 18.59 20.29 -2.69
CA ASN A 333 18.97 20.51 -4.08
C ASN A 333 19.40 21.97 -4.25
N PRO A 334 20.68 22.28 -4.56
CA PRO A 334 21.13 23.66 -4.76
C PRO A 334 20.42 24.38 -5.91
N SER A 335 19.88 23.64 -6.88
CA SER A 335 19.13 24.18 -8.02
C SER A 335 17.62 24.28 -7.76
N ASP A 336 17.13 23.89 -6.59
CA ASP A 336 15.70 23.99 -6.29
C ASP A 336 15.31 25.46 -6.04
N PRO A 337 14.41 26.05 -6.85
CA PRO A 337 13.99 27.44 -6.67
C PRO A 337 13.29 27.68 -5.34
N TYR A 338 12.70 26.65 -4.74
CA TYR A 338 12.03 26.73 -3.44
C TYR A 338 13.01 26.48 -2.28
N LYS A 339 14.26 26.07 -2.56
CA LYS A 339 15.26 25.75 -1.54
C LYS A 339 14.73 24.76 -0.49
N TRP A 340 14.09 23.67 -0.90
CA TRP A 340 13.65 22.60 0.00
C TRP A 340 14.84 21.85 0.59
N VAL A 341 14.73 21.57 1.89
CA VAL A 341 15.69 20.82 2.68
C VAL A 341 14.96 19.70 3.41
N THR A 342 15.57 18.51 3.40
CA THR A 342 15.15 17.38 4.22
C THR A 342 16.25 17.04 5.22
N LEU A 343 16.00 17.24 6.51
CA LEU A 343 16.84 16.78 7.61
C LEU A 343 16.25 15.53 8.23
N TYR A 344 17.07 14.55 8.61
CA TYR A 344 16.59 13.40 9.37
C TYR A 344 17.65 12.78 10.29
N THR A 345 17.21 12.04 11.31
CA THR A 345 18.09 11.24 12.18
C THR A 345 18.61 9.98 11.52
N LEU A 346 19.80 9.53 11.90
CA LEU A 346 20.43 8.28 11.45
C LEU A 346 20.32 7.18 12.53
N PRO A 347 20.12 5.90 12.15
CA PRO A 347 19.83 5.41 10.78
C PRO A 347 18.45 5.84 10.29
N TYR A 348 18.27 5.87 8.96
CA TYR A 348 16.99 6.24 8.36
C TYR A 348 15.90 5.21 8.70
N CYS A 349 14.77 5.67 9.26
CA CYS A 349 13.72 4.81 9.80
C CYS A 349 12.34 4.99 9.15
N PHE A 350 12.24 5.80 8.10
CA PHE A 350 10.96 6.10 7.45
C PHE A 350 10.74 5.18 6.24
N ASP A 351 9.47 4.85 5.98
CA ASP A 351 9.10 3.90 4.92
C ASP A 351 9.25 4.49 3.50
N GLY A 352 9.27 5.82 3.37
CA GLY A 352 9.28 6.53 2.09
C GLY A 352 10.48 7.47 1.94
N PHE A 353 11.16 7.40 0.80
CA PHE A 353 12.29 8.27 0.46
C PHE A 353 12.10 8.89 -0.93
N ASP A 354 12.02 10.22 -0.99
CA ASP A 354 11.93 10.96 -2.23
C ASP A 354 13.30 11.55 -2.59
N TYR A 355 13.76 11.25 -3.80
CA TYR A 355 15.07 11.63 -4.29
C TYR A 355 14.99 12.67 -5.41
N SER A 356 15.90 13.64 -5.40
CA SER A 356 16.10 14.57 -6.52
C SER A 356 17.51 14.43 -7.09
N ASN A 357 17.62 14.40 -8.42
CA ASN A 357 18.88 14.15 -9.15
C ASN A 357 20.05 15.11 -8.86
N LYS A 358 19.80 16.22 -8.17
CA LYS A 358 20.79 17.25 -7.83
C LYS A 358 21.03 17.38 -6.33
N SER A 359 20.70 16.37 -5.53
CA SER A 359 20.80 16.47 -4.09
C SER A 359 22.25 16.49 -3.57
N CYS A 360 22.59 17.51 -2.80
CA CYS A 360 23.74 17.56 -1.92
C CYS A 360 23.39 16.99 -0.54
N THR A 361 24.39 16.54 0.23
CA THR A 361 24.18 16.07 1.60
C THR A 361 25.33 16.48 2.52
N LYS A 362 25.02 16.65 3.82
CA LYS A 362 25.96 16.87 4.92
C LYS A 362 25.40 16.18 6.17
N SER A 363 26.26 15.71 7.05
CA SER A 363 25.86 14.97 8.26
C SER A 363 26.71 15.37 9.47
N THR A 364 26.14 15.21 10.66
CA THR A 364 26.89 15.33 11.93
C THR A 364 27.64 14.04 12.29
N CYS A 365 27.40 12.92 11.59
CA CYS A 365 28.12 11.68 11.80
C CYS A 365 29.46 11.70 11.06
N SER A 366 30.57 11.53 11.78
CA SER A 366 31.92 11.45 11.21
C SER A 366 32.22 10.10 10.53
N ASP A 367 31.53 9.03 10.95
CA ASP A 367 31.63 7.70 10.34
C ASP A 367 30.64 7.57 9.17
N GLU A 368 31.04 8.10 8.03
CA GLU A 368 30.24 8.03 6.81
C GLU A 368 30.11 6.61 6.22
N GLY A 369 30.69 5.56 6.80
CA GLY A 369 30.58 4.20 6.26
C GLY A 369 29.26 3.50 6.64
N ASN A 370 28.81 3.71 7.88
CA ASN A 370 27.84 2.81 8.52
C ASN A 370 26.35 3.20 8.35
N TYR A 371 26.04 4.43 7.93
CA TYR A 371 24.66 4.95 7.89
C TYR A 371 24.15 5.31 6.50
N TRP A 372 24.52 4.53 5.49
CA TRP A 372 23.99 4.65 4.11
C TRP A 372 23.06 3.50 3.71
N SER A 373 22.75 2.59 4.64
CA SER A 373 21.69 1.60 4.46
C SER A 373 20.34 2.24 4.75
N TYR A 374 19.43 2.14 3.80
CA TYR A 374 18.05 2.63 3.88
C TYR A 374 17.09 1.44 3.93
N ASP A 375 17.41 0.43 4.75
CA ASP A 375 16.69 -0.85 4.79
C ASP A 375 15.24 -0.73 5.27
N CYS A 376 14.88 0.36 5.95
CA CYS A 376 13.50 0.69 6.33
C CYS A 376 12.66 1.23 5.16
N VAL A 377 13.30 1.72 4.10
CA VAL A 377 12.60 2.30 2.95
C VAL A 377 11.97 1.20 2.14
N LYS A 378 10.65 1.31 1.94
CA LYS A 378 9.84 0.42 1.10
C LYS A 378 9.33 1.15 -0.14
N LEU A 379 9.18 2.46 -0.06
CA LEU A 379 8.69 3.33 -1.12
C LEU A 379 9.82 4.27 -1.54
N PHE A 380 10.29 4.15 -2.77
CA PHE A 380 11.27 5.08 -3.33
C PHE A 380 10.63 5.91 -4.43
N GLY A 381 10.65 7.23 -4.28
CA GLY A 381 10.17 8.21 -5.25
C GLY A 381 11.31 8.93 -5.95
N HIS A 382 11.31 8.98 -7.28
CA HIS A 382 12.20 9.86 -8.03
C HIS A 382 11.46 11.14 -8.42
N GLY A 383 11.90 12.28 -7.88
CA GLY A 383 11.36 13.60 -8.17
C GLY A 383 11.46 13.95 -9.65
N THR A 384 10.41 14.55 -10.19
CA THR A 384 10.31 15.03 -11.58
C THR A 384 11.11 16.32 -11.74
N ALA A 385 12.43 16.23 -11.81
CA ALA A 385 13.26 17.34 -12.28
C ALA A 385 13.74 17.02 -13.70
N GLU A 386 13.41 17.92 -14.63
CA GLU A 386 13.74 17.82 -16.05
C GLU A 386 15.24 17.61 -16.28
N ASN A 387 15.52 16.71 -17.23
CA ASN A 387 16.74 16.55 -18.02
C ASN A 387 17.90 17.48 -17.64
N THR A 388 18.70 17.09 -16.63
CA THR A 388 20.05 17.65 -16.50
C THR A 388 21.02 16.56 -16.03
N LEU A 389 21.97 16.25 -16.91
CA LEU A 389 23.13 15.38 -16.72
C LEU A 389 24.17 16.07 -15.82
N LEU A 390 23.82 16.43 -14.59
CA LEU A 390 24.78 16.95 -13.63
C LEU A 390 24.90 16.00 -12.45
N ASP A 391 26.02 15.30 -12.45
CA ASP A 391 26.52 14.46 -11.38
C ASP A 391 26.68 15.24 -10.08
N ASN A 392 25.99 14.80 -9.04
CA ASN A 392 26.42 15.07 -7.67
C ASN A 392 26.80 13.76 -6.95
N PHE A 393 27.89 13.84 -6.19
CA PHE A 393 28.64 12.70 -5.62
C PHE A 393 28.04 12.14 -4.31
N SER A 394 27.08 12.84 -3.70
CA SER A 394 26.75 12.65 -2.28
C SER A 394 25.90 11.41 -1.97
N LEU A 395 25.17 10.85 -2.93
CA LEU A 395 24.39 9.62 -2.76
C LEU A 395 25.03 8.38 -3.38
N LEU A 396 26.31 8.44 -3.75
CA LEU A 396 27.10 7.31 -4.27
C LEU A 396 27.07 6.07 -3.37
N ARG A 397 26.80 6.25 -2.07
CA ARG A 397 26.87 5.19 -1.05
C ARG A 397 25.50 4.66 -0.62
N ALA A 398 24.39 5.31 -0.98
CA ALA A 398 23.07 4.87 -0.53
C ALA A 398 22.70 3.51 -1.10
N ARG A 399 22.16 2.64 -0.25
CA ARG A 399 21.70 1.31 -0.61
C ARG A 399 20.29 1.09 -0.11
N PHE A 400 19.42 0.67 -1.02
CA PHE A 400 18.01 0.37 -0.75
C PHE A 400 17.77 -1.11 -1.07
N ARG A 401 17.70 -1.95 -0.03
CA ARG A 401 17.61 -3.42 -0.20
C ARG A 401 16.19 -3.97 -0.19
N ASN A 402 15.28 -3.27 0.51
CA ASN A 402 13.94 -3.76 0.82
C ASN A 402 12.83 -2.97 0.10
N ILE A 403 13.14 -2.44 -1.10
CA ILE A 403 12.17 -1.65 -1.86
C ILE A 403 11.04 -2.55 -2.34
N CYS A 404 9.82 -2.14 -2.01
CA CYS A 404 8.59 -2.78 -2.47
C CYS A 404 7.91 -1.99 -3.59
N HIS A 405 8.05 -0.66 -3.57
CA HIS A 405 7.54 0.24 -4.59
C HIS A 405 8.65 1.17 -5.07
N LEU A 406 8.87 1.19 -6.37
CA LEU A 406 9.90 2.00 -7.02
C LEU A 406 9.26 2.92 -8.05
N GLN A 407 9.41 4.23 -7.88
CA GLN A 407 9.09 5.22 -8.91
C GLN A 407 10.37 5.78 -9.50
N VAL A 408 10.56 5.61 -10.81
CA VAL A 408 11.83 5.91 -11.50
C VAL A 408 11.63 6.49 -12.89
N ASN A 409 12.63 7.26 -13.31
CA ASN A 409 12.73 7.82 -14.63
C ASN A 409 13.75 7.02 -15.45
N ILE A 410 13.44 6.76 -16.72
CA ILE A 410 14.29 6.03 -17.66
C ILE A 410 14.71 6.97 -18.80
N PRO A 411 16.00 7.00 -19.18
CA PRO A 411 17.06 6.07 -18.79
C PRO A 411 17.60 6.27 -17.38
N PHE A 412 18.01 5.16 -16.76
CA PHE A 412 18.76 5.12 -15.51
C PHE A 412 20.15 5.73 -15.69
N ASP A 413 20.68 6.32 -14.62
CA ASP A 413 22.11 6.60 -14.51
C ASP A 413 22.90 5.32 -14.22
N ASP A 414 24.22 5.37 -14.44
CA ASP A 414 25.14 4.25 -14.26
C ASP A 414 25.19 3.70 -12.82
N ARG A 415 24.60 4.41 -11.85
CA ARG A 415 24.61 4.09 -10.43
C ARG A 415 23.27 3.52 -9.94
N PHE A 416 22.32 3.28 -10.84
CA PHE A 416 21.03 2.71 -10.47
C PHE A 416 21.20 1.35 -9.78
N TRP A 417 21.95 0.44 -10.39
CA TRP A 417 22.14 -0.92 -9.87
C TRP A 417 22.97 -0.99 -8.59
N SER A 418 23.83 0.00 -8.31
CA SER A 418 24.56 0.06 -7.04
C SER A 418 23.66 0.55 -5.90
N ARG A 419 22.69 1.43 -6.19
CA ARG A 419 21.69 1.91 -5.23
C ARG A 419 20.62 0.85 -4.92
N PHE A 420 20.22 0.09 -5.92
CA PHE A 420 19.26 -1.00 -5.82
C PHE A 420 19.93 -2.34 -6.12
N PRO A 421 20.76 -2.86 -5.19
CA PRO A 421 21.53 -4.08 -5.42
C PRO A 421 20.66 -5.33 -5.52
N SER A 422 19.38 -5.26 -5.13
CA SER A 422 18.40 -6.34 -5.29
C SER A 422 17.02 -5.73 -5.48
N LEU A 423 16.23 -6.35 -6.37
CA LEU A 423 14.83 -6.01 -6.63
C LEU A 423 13.87 -7.16 -6.26
N ASN A 424 14.33 -8.13 -5.46
CA ASN A 424 13.55 -9.33 -5.14
C ASN A 424 12.25 -9.03 -4.38
N TYR A 425 12.20 -7.92 -3.64
CA TYR A 425 11.02 -7.48 -2.90
C TYR A 425 10.14 -6.50 -3.69
N LEU A 426 10.55 -6.11 -4.91
CA LEU A 426 9.83 -5.13 -5.70
C LEU A 426 8.52 -5.75 -6.20
N THR A 427 7.39 -5.21 -5.73
CA THR A 427 6.05 -5.66 -6.13
C THR A 427 5.34 -4.66 -7.03
N SER A 428 5.77 -3.39 -7.02
CA SER A 428 5.16 -2.32 -7.78
C SER A 428 6.21 -1.37 -8.36
N LEU A 429 6.09 -1.07 -9.65
CA LEU A 429 6.99 -0.20 -10.39
C LEU A 429 6.18 0.92 -11.07
N HIS A 430 6.58 2.16 -10.85
CA HIS A 430 6.04 3.35 -11.50
C HIS A 430 7.13 3.99 -12.37
N VAL A 431 6.90 4.08 -13.68
CA VAL A 431 7.96 4.45 -14.63
C VAL A 431 7.52 5.60 -15.52
N SER A 432 8.46 6.53 -15.72
CA SER A 432 8.43 7.54 -16.77
C SER A 432 9.58 7.30 -17.75
N ILE A 433 9.30 7.10 -19.04
CA ILE A 433 10.29 6.79 -20.08
C ILE A 433 10.49 8.02 -20.96
N TYR A 434 11.63 8.69 -20.87
CA TYR A 434 11.91 9.93 -21.59
C TYR A 434 12.70 9.75 -22.89
N LYS A 435 13.25 8.56 -23.15
CA LYS A 435 14.01 8.24 -24.36
C LYS A 435 13.67 6.85 -24.87
N HIS A 436 13.65 6.69 -26.20
CA HIS A 436 13.44 5.39 -26.87
C HIS A 436 14.40 4.29 -26.41
N SER A 437 15.66 4.63 -26.08
CA SER A 437 16.64 3.67 -25.56
C SER A 437 16.30 3.09 -24.19
N GLY A 438 15.22 3.57 -23.55
CA GLY A 438 14.80 3.16 -22.22
C GLY A 438 14.19 1.75 -22.10
N PHE A 439 13.64 1.20 -23.18
CA PHE A 439 12.92 -0.08 -23.10
C PHE A 439 13.81 -1.26 -22.71
N GLY A 440 15.08 -1.28 -23.13
CA GLY A 440 16.03 -2.34 -22.73
C GLY A 440 16.37 -2.31 -21.24
N GLN A 441 16.47 -1.12 -20.65
CA GLN A 441 16.67 -0.97 -19.22
C GLN A 441 15.44 -1.39 -18.42
N LEU A 442 14.24 -1.08 -18.93
CA LEU A 442 12.99 -1.55 -18.34
C LEU A 442 12.87 -3.08 -18.38
N GLN A 443 13.26 -3.73 -19.48
CA GLN A 443 13.32 -5.19 -19.56
C GLN A 443 14.26 -5.77 -18.50
N THR A 444 15.43 -5.16 -18.30
CA THR A 444 16.39 -5.60 -17.27
C THR A 444 15.77 -5.55 -15.87
N VAL A 445 14.95 -4.53 -15.57
CA VAL A 445 14.20 -4.47 -14.30
C VAL A 445 13.18 -5.60 -14.21
N PHE A 446 12.45 -5.89 -15.28
CA PHE A 446 11.46 -6.99 -15.30
C PHE A 446 12.11 -8.35 -15.07
N ASP A 447 13.33 -8.56 -15.60
CA ASP A 447 14.06 -9.81 -15.46
C ASP A 447 14.58 -10.01 -14.03
N GLN A 448 15.01 -8.93 -13.36
CA GLN A 448 15.53 -9.00 -11.99
C GLN A 448 14.44 -8.96 -10.91
N ALA A 449 13.29 -8.33 -11.17
CA ALA A 449 12.22 -8.17 -10.19
C ALA A 449 11.20 -9.32 -10.28
N THR A 450 11.58 -10.49 -9.78
CA THR A 450 10.78 -11.73 -9.89
C THR A 450 9.40 -11.65 -9.24
N CYS A 451 9.21 -10.74 -8.28
CA CYS A 451 7.95 -10.51 -7.57
C CYS A 451 7.16 -9.30 -8.10
N LEU A 452 7.58 -8.69 -9.22
CA LEU A 452 6.96 -7.48 -9.76
C LEU A 452 5.55 -7.79 -10.29
N TYR A 453 4.54 -7.43 -9.52
CA TYR A 453 3.13 -7.69 -9.82
C TYR A 453 2.48 -6.55 -10.61
N SER A 454 2.82 -5.29 -10.27
CA SER A 454 2.16 -4.09 -10.80
C SER A 454 3.11 -3.17 -11.54
N LEU A 455 2.74 -2.77 -12.75
CA LEU A 455 3.39 -1.75 -13.54
C LEU A 455 2.45 -0.55 -13.73
N LYS A 456 2.91 0.65 -13.38
CA LYS A 456 2.25 1.91 -13.70
C LYS A 456 3.15 2.73 -14.62
N LEU A 457 2.57 3.25 -15.70
CA LEU A 457 3.27 4.11 -16.64
C LEU A 457 2.72 5.53 -16.53
N GLN A 458 3.59 6.46 -16.15
CA GLN A 458 3.24 7.87 -16.01
C GLN A 458 3.34 8.59 -17.36
N SER A 459 4.42 8.36 -18.08
CA SER A 459 4.66 8.92 -19.40
C SER A 459 5.63 8.02 -20.15
N PHE A 460 5.47 7.88 -21.46
CA PHE A 460 6.49 7.27 -22.28
C PHE A 460 6.58 7.98 -23.62
N PHE A 461 7.81 8.24 -24.05
CA PHE A 461 8.12 8.80 -25.37
C PHE A 461 8.57 7.64 -26.27
N GLY A 462 7.81 7.40 -27.33
CA GLY A 462 8.14 6.41 -28.35
C GLY A 462 7.03 5.43 -28.72
N PRO A 463 7.31 4.52 -29.67
CA PRO A 463 6.28 3.69 -30.26
C PRO A 463 5.78 2.67 -29.23
N ILE A 464 4.47 2.69 -29.04
CA ILE A 464 3.77 1.82 -28.09
C ILE A 464 4.01 0.33 -28.36
N SER A 465 4.35 -0.02 -29.61
CA SER A 465 4.72 -1.38 -30.00
C SER A 465 5.97 -1.90 -29.31
N GLU A 466 6.98 -1.05 -29.06
CA GLU A 466 8.22 -1.48 -28.39
C GLU A 466 7.98 -1.77 -26.91
N LEU A 467 7.24 -0.90 -26.22
CA LEU A 467 6.83 -1.10 -24.84
C LEU A 467 6.10 -2.45 -24.65
N PHE A 468 5.21 -2.77 -25.56
CA PHE A 468 4.37 -3.97 -25.46
C PHE A 468 5.01 -5.24 -26.06
N GLN A 469 6.23 -5.14 -26.61
CA GLN A 469 7.08 -6.29 -26.92
C GLN A 469 7.90 -6.78 -25.72
N LEU A 470 7.97 -6.00 -24.65
CA LEU A 470 8.61 -6.41 -23.40
C LEU A 470 7.95 -7.68 -22.84
N THR A 471 8.69 -8.40 -22.01
CA THR A 471 8.22 -9.63 -21.40
C THR A 471 8.39 -9.58 -19.88
N SER A 472 7.39 -10.09 -19.16
CA SER A 472 7.50 -10.32 -17.73
C SER A 472 6.64 -11.52 -17.37
N LYS A 473 7.17 -12.39 -16.52
CA LYS A 473 6.45 -13.57 -16.02
C LYS A 473 5.58 -13.25 -14.79
N SER A 474 5.79 -12.11 -14.15
CA SER A 474 5.20 -11.76 -12.85
C SER A 474 4.17 -10.64 -12.91
N ILE A 475 4.26 -9.73 -13.90
CA ILE A 475 3.33 -8.60 -14.02
C ILE A 475 1.93 -9.13 -14.35
N ARG A 476 0.96 -8.74 -13.51
CA ARG A 476 -0.48 -9.05 -13.67
C ARG A 476 -1.34 -7.81 -13.64
N ARG A 477 -0.80 -6.67 -13.19
CA ARG A 477 -1.49 -5.38 -13.16
C ARG A 477 -0.75 -4.36 -14.00
N ILE A 478 -1.46 -3.73 -14.94
CA ILE A 478 -0.94 -2.65 -15.77
C ILE A 478 -1.85 -1.43 -15.61
N ASP A 479 -1.26 -0.29 -15.26
CA ASP A 479 -1.94 0.99 -15.13
C ASP A 479 -1.39 2.00 -16.14
N LEU A 480 -2.25 2.40 -17.06
CA LEU A 480 -2.01 3.31 -18.19
C LEU A 480 -2.89 4.57 -18.09
N MET A 481 -3.52 4.82 -16.94
CA MET A 481 -4.45 5.95 -16.78
C MET A 481 -3.76 7.31 -16.88
N GLU A 482 -2.52 7.38 -16.41
CA GLU A 482 -1.70 8.59 -16.45
C GLU A 482 -0.80 8.67 -17.69
N ALA A 483 -0.66 7.57 -18.44
CA ALA A 483 0.23 7.47 -19.59
C ALA A 483 -0.12 8.53 -20.65
N SER A 484 0.70 9.58 -20.74
CA SER A 484 0.65 10.54 -21.82
C SER A 484 1.23 9.92 -23.09
N LEU A 485 0.41 9.73 -24.14
CA LEU A 485 0.91 9.44 -25.48
C LEU A 485 1.31 10.79 -26.12
N ASP A 486 2.36 10.78 -26.96
CA ASP A 486 2.97 11.96 -27.59
C ASP A 486 1.98 12.97 -28.22
N GLN A 487 0.73 12.57 -28.51
CA GLN A 487 -0.31 13.42 -29.10
C GLN A 487 -1.76 13.16 -28.60
N SER A 488 -1.98 12.28 -27.60
CA SER A 488 -3.33 11.93 -27.10
C SER A 488 -3.30 11.40 -25.66
N MET A 489 -4.32 11.70 -24.85
CA MET A 489 -4.49 11.06 -23.53
C MET A 489 -5.26 9.73 -23.58
N TYR A 490 -5.68 9.29 -24.78
CA TYR A 490 -6.54 8.12 -24.99
C TYR A 490 -5.96 7.18 -26.05
N PHE A 491 -6.03 5.89 -25.75
CA PHE A 491 -5.63 4.80 -26.64
C PHE A 491 -6.67 4.63 -27.76
N ASN A 492 -6.20 4.67 -29.00
CA ASN A 492 -7.03 4.44 -30.19
C ASN A 492 -7.16 2.94 -30.51
N GLU A 493 -7.83 2.59 -31.62
CA GLU A 493 -8.05 1.20 -32.04
C GLU A 493 -6.73 0.45 -32.32
N GLY A 494 -5.76 1.11 -32.97
CA GLY A 494 -4.43 0.56 -33.23
C GLY A 494 -3.64 0.29 -31.95
N ASP A 495 -3.66 1.25 -31.00
CA ASP A 495 -2.98 1.10 -29.71
C ASP A 495 -3.56 -0.07 -28.90
N CYS A 496 -4.90 -0.17 -28.86
CA CYS A 496 -5.59 -1.28 -28.20
C CYS A 496 -5.28 -2.61 -28.88
N PHE A 497 -5.18 -2.65 -30.21
CA PHE A 497 -4.79 -3.85 -30.94
C PHE A 497 -3.36 -4.31 -30.59
N ILE A 498 -2.41 -3.37 -30.48
CA ILE A 498 -1.04 -3.67 -30.04
C ILE A 498 -1.05 -4.23 -28.62
N LEU A 499 -1.77 -3.57 -27.70
CA LEU A 499 -1.89 -4.03 -26.31
C LEU A 499 -2.48 -5.44 -26.21
N ILE A 500 -3.52 -5.75 -26.99
CA ILE A 500 -4.18 -7.07 -26.98
C ILE A 500 -3.22 -8.19 -27.41
N ASN A 501 -2.36 -7.92 -28.39
CA ASN A 501 -1.42 -8.92 -28.92
C ASN A 501 -0.04 -8.87 -28.25
N SER A 502 0.10 -8.07 -27.19
CA SER A 502 1.34 -7.88 -26.43
C SER A 502 1.73 -9.12 -25.65
N THR A 503 3.03 -9.41 -25.61
CA THR A 503 3.60 -10.40 -24.68
C THR A 503 3.48 -9.96 -23.23
N LEU A 504 3.73 -8.68 -22.94
CA LEU A 504 3.60 -8.08 -21.61
C LEU A 504 2.16 -8.16 -21.10
N ALA A 505 1.19 -7.81 -21.94
CA ALA A 505 -0.21 -7.75 -21.53
C ALA A 505 -0.96 -9.09 -21.61
N ASN A 506 -0.37 -10.13 -22.23
CA ASN A 506 -1.02 -11.43 -22.36
C ASN A 506 -1.38 -12.04 -20.98
N GLN A 507 -0.55 -11.85 -19.97
CA GLN A 507 -0.79 -12.31 -18.60
C GLN A 507 -1.50 -11.26 -17.72
N CYS A 508 -1.88 -10.11 -18.29
CA CYS A 508 -2.53 -9.04 -17.54
C CYS A 508 -3.92 -9.48 -17.06
N GLU A 509 -4.13 -9.37 -15.76
CA GLU A 509 -5.37 -9.66 -15.06
C GLU A 509 -6.14 -8.39 -14.71
N VAL A 510 -5.42 -7.31 -14.39
CA VAL A 510 -5.97 -6.02 -13.98
C VAL A 510 -5.41 -4.92 -14.88
N LEU A 511 -6.26 -4.32 -15.71
CA LEU A 511 -5.90 -3.24 -16.62
C LEU A 511 -6.60 -1.94 -16.21
N SER A 512 -5.85 -0.85 -16.13
CA SER A 512 -6.39 0.52 -16.00
C SER A 512 -6.00 1.33 -17.23
N ILE A 513 -6.95 1.88 -17.97
CA ILE A 513 -6.66 2.50 -19.29
C ILE A 513 -7.65 3.59 -19.69
N ARG A 514 -7.16 4.63 -20.37
CA ARG A 514 -8.00 5.61 -21.07
C ARG A 514 -8.15 5.22 -22.53
N VAL A 515 -9.38 5.02 -23.00
CA VAL A 515 -9.66 4.61 -24.38
C VAL A 515 -10.47 5.64 -25.13
N LYS A 516 -10.21 5.74 -26.43
CA LYS A 516 -10.89 6.69 -27.30
C LYS A 516 -12.36 6.29 -27.49
N HIS A 517 -12.57 5.08 -27.98
CA HIS A 517 -13.89 4.60 -28.38
C HIS A 517 -14.41 3.46 -27.52
N ARG A 518 -15.72 3.43 -27.28
CA ARG A 518 -16.37 2.37 -26.49
C ARG A 518 -16.21 0.97 -27.09
N LYS A 519 -16.03 0.85 -28.41
CA LYS A 519 -15.79 -0.43 -29.09
C LYS A 519 -14.47 -1.06 -28.65
N ASN A 520 -13.44 -0.25 -28.42
CA ASN A 520 -12.14 -0.71 -27.95
C ASN A 520 -12.23 -1.37 -26.56
N VAL A 521 -13.15 -0.89 -25.70
CA VAL A 521 -13.44 -1.52 -24.40
C VAL A 521 -13.91 -2.97 -24.61
N LEU A 522 -14.82 -3.20 -25.56
CA LEU A 522 -15.30 -4.55 -25.86
C LEU A 522 -14.18 -5.43 -26.41
N ASP A 523 -13.35 -4.91 -27.32
CA ASP A 523 -12.23 -5.67 -27.88
C ASP A 523 -11.25 -6.12 -26.79
N LEU A 524 -10.93 -5.23 -25.84
CA LEU A 524 -10.11 -5.57 -24.66
C LEU A 524 -10.77 -6.66 -23.81
N ILE A 525 -12.06 -6.48 -23.46
CA ILE A 525 -12.81 -7.44 -22.64
C ILE A 525 -12.86 -8.81 -23.29
N GLN A 526 -13.06 -8.89 -24.62
CA GLN A 526 -13.23 -10.15 -25.32
C GLN A 526 -11.88 -10.84 -25.57
N ARG A 527 -10.86 -10.09 -26.02
CA ARG A 527 -9.62 -10.67 -26.55
C ARG A 527 -8.52 -10.87 -25.50
N MET A 528 -8.48 -10.10 -24.41
CA MET A 528 -7.46 -10.28 -23.36
C MET A 528 -7.81 -11.43 -22.42
N SER A 529 -7.33 -12.63 -22.73
CA SER A 529 -7.81 -13.89 -22.15
C SER A 529 -7.77 -14.01 -20.62
N ASN A 530 -6.79 -13.37 -19.98
CA ASN A 530 -6.59 -13.41 -18.53
C ASN A 530 -7.22 -12.21 -17.79
N LEU A 531 -7.75 -11.23 -18.53
CA LEU A 531 -8.30 -10.02 -17.94
C LEU A 531 -9.53 -10.35 -17.07
N ARG A 532 -9.41 -10.05 -15.77
CA ARG A 532 -10.50 -10.19 -14.78
C ARG A 532 -11.05 -8.83 -14.35
N LEU A 533 -10.25 -7.77 -14.36
CA LEU A 533 -10.70 -6.43 -14.01
C LEU A 533 -10.21 -5.41 -15.05
N LEU A 534 -11.14 -4.65 -15.61
CA LEU A 534 -10.86 -3.51 -16.45
C LEU A 534 -11.39 -2.24 -15.77
N MET A 535 -10.50 -1.30 -15.49
CA MET A 535 -10.83 0.06 -15.06
C MET A 535 -10.56 0.99 -16.24
N PHE A 536 -11.54 1.77 -16.66
CA PHE A 536 -11.32 2.62 -17.83
C PHE A 536 -12.10 3.93 -17.80
N GLU A 537 -11.56 4.92 -18.49
CA GLU A 537 -12.28 6.11 -18.93
C GLU A 537 -12.41 6.07 -20.45
N CYS A 538 -13.59 6.43 -20.97
CA CYS A 538 -13.86 6.47 -22.40
C CYS A 538 -14.10 7.91 -22.85
N GLU A 539 -13.44 8.35 -23.93
CA GLU A 539 -13.62 9.70 -24.48
C GLU A 539 -15.06 9.90 -24.96
N ASP A 540 -15.61 8.96 -25.74
CA ASP A 540 -17.02 9.02 -26.20
C ASP A 540 -18.03 9.20 -25.05
N ASP A 541 -17.81 8.55 -23.89
CA ASP A 541 -18.69 8.67 -22.72
C ASP A 541 -18.56 10.02 -22.03
N LYS A 542 -17.34 10.57 -21.96
CA LYS A 542 -17.10 11.93 -21.46
C LYS A 542 -17.81 12.97 -22.32
N GLU A 543 -17.71 12.86 -23.64
CA GLU A 543 -18.39 13.76 -24.57
C GLU A 543 -19.91 13.64 -24.47
N PHE A 544 -20.43 12.41 -24.41
CA PHE A 544 -21.85 12.16 -24.25
C PHE A 544 -22.39 12.73 -22.93
N PHE A 545 -21.67 12.52 -21.82
CA PHE A 545 -22.07 13.02 -20.50
C PHE A 545 -22.08 14.55 -20.44
N ARG A 546 -21.14 15.22 -21.12
CA ARG A 546 -21.13 16.69 -21.27
C ARG A 546 -22.35 17.21 -22.03
N ARG A 547 -22.89 16.43 -22.98
CA ARG A 547 -24.05 16.82 -23.80
C ARG A 547 -25.40 16.40 -23.20
N PHE A 548 -25.46 15.28 -22.48
CA PHE A 548 -26.70 14.66 -22.01
C PHE A 548 -26.62 14.24 -20.54
N SER A 549 -26.46 15.24 -19.65
CA SER A 549 -26.28 15.04 -18.20
C SER A 549 -27.42 14.26 -17.50
N SER A 550 -28.59 14.10 -18.13
CA SER A 550 -29.74 13.36 -17.61
C SER A 550 -29.64 11.84 -17.78
N VAL A 551 -28.82 11.31 -18.70
CA VAL A 551 -28.69 9.87 -18.96
C VAL A 551 -27.44 9.31 -18.30
N LYS A 552 -27.42 9.35 -16.96
CA LYS A 552 -26.39 8.68 -16.17
C LYS A 552 -26.46 7.17 -16.46
N ASN A 553 -25.34 6.58 -16.89
CA ASN A 553 -25.15 5.14 -17.15
C ASN A 553 -25.53 4.59 -18.54
N GLU A 554 -25.63 5.42 -19.59
CA GLU A 554 -25.80 4.92 -20.98
C GLU A 554 -24.73 3.89 -21.37
N LEU A 555 -23.45 4.24 -21.27
CA LEU A 555 -22.36 3.32 -21.60
C LEU A 555 -22.36 2.04 -20.75
N VAL A 556 -22.76 2.12 -19.48
CA VAL A 556 -22.84 0.94 -18.60
C VAL A 556 -23.92 -0.01 -19.10
N ARG A 557 -25.10 0.50 -19.47
CA ARG A 557 -26.19 -0.30 -20.05
C ARG A 557 -25.79 -0.89 -21.40
N TRP A 558 -25.11 -0.10 -22.23
CA TRP A 558 -24.58 -0.58 -23.51
C TRP A 558 -23.58 -1.71 -23.29
N LEU A 559 -22.58 -1.57 -22.41
CA LEU A 559 -21.64 -2.66 -22.13
C LEU A 559 -22.35 -3.90 -21.57
N GLN A 560 -23.36 -3.74 -20.73
CA GLN A 560 -24.15 -4.86 -20.21
C GLN A 560 -24.85 -5.66 -21.32
N SER A 561 -25.23 -5.05 -22.44
CA SER A 561 -25.84 -5.77 -23.57
C SER A 561 -24.84 -6.52 -24.46
N TYR A 562 -23.55 -6.18 -24.39
CA TYR A 562 -22.50 -6.74 -25.27
C TYR A 562 -21.41 -7.54 -24.54
N THR A 563 -21.39 -7.51 -23.20
CA THR A 563 -20.41 -8.28 -22.41
C THR A 563 -20.98 -9.64 -22.01
N PRO A 564 -20.15 -10.69 -21.95
CA PRO A 564 -20.61 -12.00 -21.53
C PRO A 564 -21.16 -11.96 -20.09
N SER A 565 -22.33 -12.56 -19.89
CA SER A 565 -22.86 -12.83 -18.55
C SER A 565 -21.97 -13.85 -17.84
N PRO A 566 -21.59 -13.65 -16.55
CA PRO A 566 -22.07 -12.63 -15.61
C PRO A 566 -20.98 -11.59 -15.22
N SER A 567 -20.64 -10.67 -16.12
CA SER A 567 -19.76 -9.52 -15.80
C SER A 567 -20.47 -8.49 -14.93
N ILE A 568 -19.77 -7.92 -13.94
CA ILE A 568 -20.30 -6.84 -13.08
C ILE A 568 -19.71 -5.52 -13.57
N ILE A 569 -20.58 -4.59 -13.97
CA ILE A 569 -20.17 -3.29 -14.51
C ILE A 569 -20.71 -2.20 -13.60
N THR A 570 -19.80 -1.41 -13.04
CA THR A 570 -20.13 -0.34 -12.10
C THR A 570 -19.36 0.91 -12.46
N ARG A 571 -20.06 2.04 -12.54
CA ARG A 571 -19.42 3.36 -12.61
C ARG A 571 -18.89 3.71 -11.23
N HIS A 572 -17.66 4.24 -11.15
CA HIS A 572 -17.08 4.64 -9.87
C HIS A 572 -17.92 5.81 -9.30
N PRO A 573 -18.46 5.69 -8.07
CA PRO A 573 -19.39 6.71 -7.57
C PRO A 573 -18.77 8.10 -7.35
N ALA A 574 -17.45 8.22 -7.19
CA ALA A 574 -16.76 9.51 -7.03
C ALA A 574 -16.19 10.05 -8.36
N GLN A 575 -15.58 9.16 -9.15
CA GLN A 575 -15.03 9.49 -10.46
C GLN A 575 -16.05 9.11 -11.52
N GLN A 576 -16.94 10.05 -11.84
CA GLN A 576 -18.07 9.76 -12.72
C GLN A 576 -17.65 9.19 -14.07
N PHE A 577 -16.45 9.48 -14.57
CA PHE A 577 -15.97 8.95 -15.86
C PHE A 577 -15.24 7.60 -15.78
N LEU A 578 -14.86 7.17 -14.57
CA LEU A 578 -14.19 5.89 -14.37
C LEU A 578 -15.25 4.78 -14.26
N ILE A 579 -15.12 3.77 -15.11
CA ILE A 579 -15.98 2.57 -15.09
C ILE A 579 -15.11 1.36 -14.76
N ARG A 580 -15.61 0.51 -13.86
CA ARG A 580 -15.01 -0.78 -13.50
C ARG A 580 -15.85 -1.90 -14.11
N VAL A 581 -15.19 -2.85 -14.78
CA VAL A 581 -15.77 -4.07 -15.33
C VAL A 581 -15.06 -5.26 -14.69
N TRP A 582 -15.77 -5.98 -13.83
CA TRP A 582 -15.32 -7.27 -13.32
C TRP A 582 -15.78 -8.37 -14.29
N ILE A 583 -14.83 -8.92 -15.03
CA ILE A 583 -15.06 -9.89 -16.09
C ILE A 583 -15.06 -11.29 -15.47
N ASN A 584 -16.18 -12.00 -15.59
CA ASN A 584 -16.24 -13.40 -15.20
C ASN A 584 -16.09 -14.28 -16.44
N ARG A 585 -14.87 -14.79 -16.67
CA ARG A 585 -14.62 -15.79 -17.70
C ARG A 585 -14.92 -17.16 -17.11
N GLU A 586 -16.15 -17.65 -17.27
CA GLU A 586 -16.42 -19.07 -17.09
C GLU A 586 -15.58 -19.82 -18.13
N THR A 587 -14.48 -20.44 -17.70
CA THR A 587 -13.82 -21.42 -18.55
C THR A 587 -14.82 -22.56 -18.74
N ASN A 588 -15.33 -22.72 -19.96
CA ASN A 588 -16.15 -23.85 -20.42
C ASN A 588 -15.38 -25.19 -20.37
N LYS A 589 -14.76 -25.51 -19.23
CA LYS A 589 -14.06 -26.75 -18.92
C LYS A 589 -14.23 -27.13 -17.44
N MET A 590 -15.47 -27.25 -16.98
CA MET A 590 -15.79 -28.21 -15.92
C MET A 590 -17.04 -29.00 -16.28
N PRO A 591 -16.97 -30.34 -16.38
CA PRO A 591 -18.16 -31.17 -16.46
C PRO A 591 -18.88 -31.16 -15.09
N PRO A 592 -20.20 -31.44 -15.06
CA PRO A 592 -21.02 -31.29 -13.88
C PRO A 592 -20.58 -32.19 -12.72
N SER A 593 -20.86 -31.68 -11.53
CA SER A 593 -20.59 -32.20 -10.20
C SER A 593 -21.19 -33.59 -9.94
N HIS A 594 -20.34 -34.58 -9.70
CA HIS A 594 -20.66 -35.78 -8.90
C HIS A 594 -19.60 -35.97 -7.80
N SER A 595 -20.09 -36.03 -6.56
CA SER A 595 -19.38 -35.90 -5.28
C SER A 595 -18.50 -37.10 -4.87
N TYR A 596 -18.11 -37.98 -5.81
CA TYR A 596 -17.23 -39.13 -5.53
C TYR A 596 -15.88 -39.10 -6.29
N ILE A 597 -15.63 -38.07 -7.11
CA ILE A 597 -14.44 -38.00 -8.01
C ILE A 597 -13.33 -37.07 -7.48
N LEU A 598 -13.44 -36.51 -6.25
CA LEU A 598 -12.44 -35.57 -5.74
C LEU A 598 -11.06 -36.20 -5.50
N LYS A 599 -10.99 -37.45 -4.99
CA LYS A 599 -9.70 -38.09 -4.67
C LYS A 599 -8.86 -38.46 -5.90
N SER A 600 -9.48 -38.85 -7.03
CA SER A 600 -8.73 -39.22 -8.24
C SER A 600 -8.29 -38.00 -9.04
N LYS A 601 -9.12 -36.96 -9.15
CA LYS A 601 -8.77 -35.72 -9.86
C LYS A 601 -7.77 -34.86 -9.11
N GLN A 602 -7.81 -34.82 -7.77
CA GLN A 602 -6.77 -34.16 -6.97
C GLN A 602 -5.41 -34.87 -7.10
N LYS A 603 -5.39 -36.21 -7.15
CA LYS A 603 -4.18 -37.00 -7.41
C LYS A 603 -3.54 -36.68 -8.77
N THR A 604 -4.33 -36.54 -9.82
CA THR A 604 -3.82 -36.19 -11.16
C THR A 604 -3.32 -34.75 -11.23
N LYS A 605 -4.02 -33.79 -10.61
CA LYS A 605 -3.58 -32.38 -10.55
C LYS A 605 -2.32 -32.20 -9.70
N LEU A 606 -2.23 -32.86 -8.55
CA LEU A 606 -1.04 -32.87 -7.71
C LEU A 606 0.15 -33.52 -8.43
N SER A 607 -0.08 -34.60 -9.18
CA SER A 607 0.95 -35.23 -10.02
C SER A 607 1.47 -34.30 -11.12
N GLN A 608 0.59 -33.62 -11.85
CA GLN A 608 0.98 -32.68 -12.91
C GLN A 608 1.69 -31.46 -12.34
N PHE A 609 1.21 -30.97 -11.19
CA PHE A 609 1.81 -29.87 -10.45
C PHE A 609 3.21 -30.21 -9.93
N LEU A 610 3.39 -31.39 -9.31
CA LEU A 610 4.69 -31.84 -8.83
C LEU A 610 5.69 -32.04 -9.98
N THR A 611 5.23 -32.44 -11.17
CA THR A 611 6.09 -32.52 -12.36
C THR A 611 6.54 -31.14 -12.83
N ALA A 612 5.61 -30.17 -12.92
CA ALA A 612 5.94 -28.79 -13.29
C ALA A 612 6.83 -28.10 -12.24
N PHE A 613 6.60 -28.38 -10.96
CA PHE A 613 7.37 -27.86 -9.85
C PHE A 613 8.78 -28.46 -9.80
N ARG A 614 8.94 -29.77 -10.07
CA ARG A 614 10.26 -30.39 -10.20
C ARG A 614 11.06 -29.76 -11.34
N GLN A 615 10.41 -29.51 -12.49
CA GLN A 615 11.03 -28.80 -13.61
C GLN A 615 11.46 -27.36 -13.26
N TYR A 616 10.67 -26.65 -12.44
CA TYR A 616 11.01 -25.32 -11.95
C TYR A 616 12.16 -25.35 -10.94
N PHE A 617 12.14 -26.29 -9.99
CA PHE A 617 13.19 -26.43 -8.97
C PHE A 617 14.52 -26.92 -9.56
N ASP A 618 14.46 -27.84 -10.52
CA ASP A 618 15.63 -28.30 -11.28
C ASP A 618 16.23 -27.13 -12.08
N SER A 619 15.42 -26.18 -12.57
CA SER A 619 15.92 -24.98 -13.27
C SER A 619 16.63 -23.98 -12.33
N ILE A 620 16.20 -23.90 -11.06
CA ILE A 620 16.82 -23.05 -10.04
C ILE A 620 18.13 -23.66 -9.50
N LEU A 621 18.25 -24.99 -9.48
CA LEU A 621 19.45 -25.68 -9.02
C LEU A 621 20.55 -25.79 -10.09
N THR A 622 20.22 -25.46 -11.35
CA THR A 622 21.19 -25.42 -12.47
C THR A 622 21.70 -24.01 -12.80
N GLU A 623 21.23 -22.98 -12.09
CA GLU A 623 21.78 -21.62 -12.04
C GLU A 623 22.55 -21.42 -10.73
#